data_AF-A0A7X3P2D0-F1
#
_entry.id   AF-A0A7X3P2D0-F1
#
_cell.length_a   1.000
_cell.length_b   1.000
_cell.length_c   1.000
_cell.angle_alpha   90.00
_cell.angle_beta   90.00
_cell.angle_gamma   90.00
#
_symmetry.space_group_name_H-M   'P 1'
#
loop_
_entity.id
_entity.type
_entity.pdbx_description
1 polymer ?
#
loop_
_entity_poly.entity_id
_entity_poly.type
_entity_poly.pdbx_seq_one_letter_code
_entity_poly.pdbx_strand_id
1 'polypeptide(L)'
;MCTQGRNFLNYLKSMLPIYAVLVLLFVTSISSAFAFSFGPPEEKTGAPNEGTCADAGCHTGNDLNASGGSLILTAPETYQPGGVYEIIVNLARAGQSRWGFEMTALDGDGASAGSFEVSDAANTQLKVANSKQYIMHTAAGSAQGTNDENQWTLKWTAPDADIGPITFYAAGNAADGNFIFTGDYIYTTQAESTPPVPVVVGVNFIGNVEQTTMDAVTGVDYTFELTNMGNMSDTFTLEVSVSTPAAEAGLVGALSVDTITLEPDATQEITFNVTGNAATSPGAYDIEVSAISGADSLIRSTLLTTTTIEMPPPPPTPWDVNDDGIVNVQDLVLVASEFGQSGEALEGDINGDGTVNVLDLVLVSSHFGENTKAGQ
;
A
#
# COMPACT_ATOMS: atom_id res chain seq x y z
N MET A 1 49.02 -105.71 -28.53
CA MET A 1 49.17 -106.16 -27.14
C MET A 1 48.68 -105.06 -26.22
N CYS A 2 47.64 -105.35 -25.42
CA CYS A 2 47.12 -104.63 -24.22
C CYS A 2 46.75 -103.14 -24.33
N THR A 3 45.71 -102.57 -23.72
CA THR A 3 44.35 -102.94 -23.27
C THR A 3 43.74 -101.64 -22.72
N GLN A 4 42.45 -101.40 -23.00
CA GLN A 4 41.44 -100.57 -22.30
C GLN A 4 41.82 -99.31 -21.50
N GLY A 5 41.05 -98.23 -21.75
CA GLY A 5 40.84 -97.11 -20.84
C GLY A 5 39.58 -96.30 -21.21
N ARG A 6 38.54 -96.41 -20.39
CA ARG A 6 37.16 -95.93 -20.57
C ARG A 6 37.00 -94.41 -20.36
N ASN A 7 36.11 -93.81 -21.15
CA ASN A 7 35.17 -92.73 -20.83
C ASN A 7 35.34 -92.00 -19.48
N PHE A 8 35.76 -90.73 -19.52
CA PHE A 8 35.13 -89.61 -18.79
C PHE A 8 35.79 -88.30 -19.27
N LEU A 9 35.02 -87.20 -19.35
CA LEU A 9 35.44 -85.82 -19.67
C LEU A 9 35.50 -85.38 -21.15
N ASN A 10 34.46 -85.71 -21.93
CA ASN A 10 34.07 -84.92 -23.12
C ASN A 10 33.14 -83.75 -22.74
N TYR A 11 33.52 -82.91 -21.77
CA TYR A 11 32.68 -81.76 -21.37
C TYR A 11 33.48 -80.52 -20.91
N LEU A 12 34.65 -80.26 -21.53
CA LEU A 12 35.50 -79.12 -21.16
C LEU A 12 36.21 -78.46 -22.36
N LYS A 13 35.63 -78.55 -23.56
CA LYS A 13 36.19 -77.97 -24.80
C LYS A 13 35.18 -77.19 -25.66
N SER A 14 34.11 -76.66 -25.07
CA SER A 14 33.13 -75.86 -25.82
C SER A 14 32.61 -74.62 -25.06
N MET A 15 33.49 -73.92 -24.34
CA MET A 15 33.14 -72.66 -23.65
C MET A 15 34.26 -71.61 -23.71
N LEU A 16 35.19 -71.70 -24.68
CA LEU A 16 36.33 -70.77 -24.79
C LEU A 16 36.30 -69.71 -25.92
N PRO A 17 35.32 -69.64 -26.86
CA PRO A 17 35.26 -68.48 -27.78
C PRO A 17 34.13 -67.49 -27.48
N ILE A 18 33.31 -67.68 -26.42
CA ILE A 18 32.15 -66.81 -26.15
C ILE A 18 32.49 -65.62 -25.23
N TYR A 19 33.48 -65.75 -24.35
CA TYR A 19 33.90 -64.63 -23.48
C TYR A 19 34.71 -63.55 -24.22
N ALA A 20 35.40 -63.88 -25.32
CA ALA A 20 36.18 -62.90 -26.07
C ALA A 20 35.31 -62.00 -26.98
N VAL A 21 34.10 -62.45 -27.36
CA VAL A 21 33.16 -61.66 -28.18
C VAL A 21 32.24 -60.79 -27.31
N LEU A 22 31.94 -61.20 -26.07
CA LEU A 22 31.17 -60.38 -25.13
C LEU A 22 31.97 -59.26 -24.45
N VAL A 23 33.30 -59.39 -24.38
CA VAL A 23 34.20 -58.33 -23.90
C VAL A 23 34.53 -57.30 -25.00
N LEU A 24 34.35 -57.65 -26.28
CA LEU A 24 34.56 -56.75 -27.43
C LEU A 24 33.29 -55.97 -27.86
N LEU A 25 32.14 -56.24 -27.24
CA LEU A 25 30.87 -55.51 -27.45
C LEU A 25 30.54 -54.52 -26.32
N PHE A 26 31.51 -54.20 -25.46
CA PHE A 26 31.41 -53.20 -24.40
C PHE A 26 32.43 -52.06 -24.59
N VAL A 27 32.72 -51.73 -25.85
CA VAL A 27 33.49 -50.53 -26.20
C VAL A 27 32.66 -49.72 -27.18
N THR A 28 32.48 -48.45 -26.82
CA THR A 28 31.77 -47.37 -27.55
C THR A 28 30.25 -47.27 -27.39
N SER A 29 29.84 -46.83 -26.20
CA SER A 29 28.96 -45.66 -26.11
C SER A 29 29.39 -44.83 -24.90
N ILE A 30 30.62 -44.30 -24.97
CA ILE A 30 30.95 -43.11 -24.19
C ILE A 30 30.15 -42.01 -24.90
N SER A 31 28.92 -41.77 -24.45
CA SER A 31 28.26 -40.50 -24.75
C SER A 31 29.21 -39.45 -24.22
N SER A 32 29.91 -38.76 -25.12
CA SER A 32 30.65 -37.55 -24.79
C SER A 32 29.62 -36.56 -24.28
N ALA A 33 29.40 -36.55 -22.96
CA ALA A 33 28.77 -35.43 -22.31
C ALA A 33 29.69 -34.25 -22.61
N PHE A 34 29.25 -33.35 -23.48
CA PHE A 34 29.95 -32.10 -23.71
C PHE A 34 29.92 -31.37 -22.36
N ALA A 35 31.01 -31.48 -21.61
CA ALA A 35 31.20 -30.69 -20.41
C ALA A 35 31.41 -29.25 -20.89
N PHE A 36 30.34 -28.45 -20.92
CA PHE A 36 30.36 -27.04 -21.30
C PHE A 36 30.97 -26.21 -20.18
N SER A 37 32.22 -26.52 -19.86
CA SER A 37 33.06 -25.80 -18.93
C SER A 37 33.26 -24.32 -19.32
N PHE A 38 32.86 -23.92 -20.52
CA PHE A 38 32.98 -22.58 -21.06
C PHE A 38 31.70 -21.75 -20.91
N GLY A 39 30.71 -22.21 -20.14
CA GLY A 39 29.36 -21.63 -20.01
C GLY A 39 28.30 -22.64 -20.43
N PRO A 40 27.13 -22.72 -19.74
CA PRO A 40 26.10 -23.70 -20.05
C PRO A 40 25.43 -23.40 -21.40
N PRO A 41 24.70 -24.37 -21.98
CA PRO A 41 23.75 -24.06 -23.06
C PRO A 41 22.74 -23.02 -22.61
N GLU A 42 22.29 -22.16 -23.52
CA GLU A 42 21.24 -21.19 -23.23
C GLU A 42 19.92 -21.87 -22.79
N GLU A 43 19.07 -21.13 -22.08
CA GLU A 43 17.74 -21.58 -21.62
C GLU A 43 17.76 -22.66 -20.53
N LYS A 44 18.76 -22.60 -19.63
CA LYS A 44 18.91 -23.50 -18.47
C LYS A 44 18.74 -22.79 -17.13
N THR A 45 18.05 -21.65 -17.13
CA THR A 45 17.82 -20.81 -15.94
C THR A 45 16.68 -21.28 -15.03
N GLY A 46 15.81 -22.17 -15.52
CA GLY A 46 14.56 -22.55 -14.86
C GLY A 46 13.42 -21.52 -14.99
N ALA A 47 13.58 -20.50 -15.84
CA ALA A 47 12.49 -19.58 -16.20
C ALA A 47 11.30 -20.31 -16.86
N PRO A 48 10.10 -19.70 -16.92
CA PRO A 48 8.96 -20.30 -17.61
C PRO A 48 9.30 -20.73 -19.05
N ASN A 49 9.00 -21.99 -19.36
CA ASN A 49 9.31 -22.66 -20.62
C ASN A 49 10.82 -22.92 -20.89
N GLU A 50 11.68 -22.75 -19.89
CA GLU A 50 13.10 -23.12 -19.94
C GLU A 50 13.38 -24.36 -19.09
N GLY A 51 14.48 -25.06 -19.38
CA GLY A 51 14.91 -26.24 -18.64
C GLY A 51 15.90 -25.88 -17.52
N THR A 52 16.54 -26.89 -16.96
CA THR A 52 17.69 -26.71 -16.06
C THR A 52 18.80 -27.68 -16.41
N CYS A 53 19.99 -27.46 -15.87
CA CYS A 53 21.08 -28.42 -16.00
C CYS A 53 20.83 -29.75 -15.24
N ALA A 54 19.71 -29.89 -14.52
CA ALA A 54 19.29 -31.15 -13.91
C ALA A 54 18.57 -32.09 -14.90
N ASP A 55 18.29 -31.61 -16.12
CA ASP A 55 17.63 -32.40 -17.17
C ASP A 55 18.44 -33.66 -17.56
N ALA A 56 17.74 -34.68 -18.04
CA ALA A 56 18.33 -35.95 -18.44
C ALA A 56 19.48 -35.77 -19.45
N GLY A 57 20.66 -36.30 -19.12
CA GLY A 57 21.86 -36.22 -19.97
C GLY A 57 22.79 -35.03 -19.65
N CYS A 58 22.45 -34.20 -18.67
CA CYS A 58 23.33 -33.18 -18.11
C CYS A 58 23.75 -33.61 -16.68
N HIS A 59 23.57 -32.77 -15.65
CA HIS A 59 23.99 -33.04 -14.27
C HIS A 59 22.93 -33.78 -13.47
N THR A 60 22.78 -35.08 -13.75
CA THR A 60 21.77 -35.95 -13.13
C THR A 60 22.35 -36.78 -11.98
N GLY A 61 21.55 -37.03 -10.94
CA GLY A 61 21.92 -37.93 -9.84
C GLY A 61 21.54 -37.42 -8.46
N ASN A 62 21.26 -36.12 -8.35
CA ASN A 62 20.74 -35.47 -7.15
C ASN A 62 19.45 -34.72 -7.49
N ASP A 63 18.60 -34.51 -6.48
CA ASP A 63 17.38 -33.73 -6.64
C ASP A 63 17.71 -32.25 -6.92
N LEU A 64 16.87 -31.59 -7.72
CA LEU A 64 16.95 -30.14 -7.92
C LEU A 64 16.80 -29.42 -6.57
N ASN A 65 17.66 -28.46 -6.27
CA ASN A 65 17.70 -27.76 -4.98
C ASN A 65 17.90 -28.70 -3.78
N ALA A 66 18.68 -29.77 -3.94
CA ALA A 66 19.03 -30.66 -2.85
C ALA A 66 19.59 -29.89 -1.65
N SER A 67 19.18 -30.27 -0.43
CA SER A 67 19.66 -29.64 0.80
C SER A 67 21.19 -29.72 0.95
N GLY A 68 21.76 -28.80 1.74
CA GLY A 68 23.20 -28.71 1.98
C GLY A 68 23.95 -27.69 1.12
N GLY A 69 23.25 -26.92 0.30
CA GLY A 69 23.77 -25.72 -0.35
C GLY A 69 22.67 -24.77 -0.78
N SER A 70 23.05 -23.69 -1.47
CA SER A 70 22.15 -22.59 -1.82
C SER A 70 22.62 -21.82 -3.04
N LEU A 71 21.66 -21.27 -3.80
CA LEU A 71 21.88 -20.24 -4.80
C LEU A 71 21.15 -18.96 -4.34
N ILE A 72 21.92 -17.91 -4.05
CA ILE A 72 21.42 -16.61 -3.62
C ILE A 72 21.61 -15.62 -4.77
N LEU A 73 20.58 -14.84 -5.04
CA LEU A 73 20.55 -13.79 -6.05
C LEU A 73 20.14 -12.48 -5.39
N THR A 74 20.90 -11.40 -5.61
CA THR A 74 20.48 -10.05 -5.23
C THR A 74 19.88 -9.33 -6.44
N ALA A 75 18.67 -8.80 -6.32
CA ALA A 75 18.06 -7.92 -7.30
C ALA A 75 17.47 -6.69 -6.59
N PRO A 76 17.34 -5.52 -7.24
CA PRO A 76 16.67 -4.39 -6.63
C PRO A 76 15.19 -4.71 -6.41
N GLU A 77 14.64 -4.48 -5.21
CA GLU A 77 13.21 -4.67 -4.95
C GLU A 77 12.35 -3.74 -5.84
N THR A 78 12.85 -2.52 -6.08
CA THR A 78 12.26 -1.55 -7.01
C THR A 78 13.30 -1.08 -8.01
N TYR A 79 13.00 -1.17 -9.31
CA TYR A 79 13.82 -0.57 -10.36
C TYR A 79 13.33 0.84 -10.70
N GLN A 80 14.26 1.70 -11.10
CA GLN A 80 13.99 2.98 -11.73
C GLN A 80 14.28 2.82 -13.23
N PRO A 81 13.43 3.33 -14.13
CA PRO A 81 13.70 3.25 -15.56
C PRO A 81 15.09 3.78 -15.93
N GLY A 82 15.86 2.99 -16.69
CA GLY A 82 17.25 3.27 -17.07
C GLY A 82 18.28 3.17 -15.93
N GLY A 83 17.87 2.79 -14.72
CA GLY A 83 18.75 2.61 -13.57
C GLY A 83 19.72 1.43 -13.75
N VAL A 84 20.95 1.57 -13.25
CA VAL A 84 21.98 0.52 -13.29
C VAL A 84 22.18 -0.08 -11.91
N TYR A 85 22.09 -1.41 -11.82
CA TYR A 85 22.12 -2.16 -10.58
C TYR A 85 23.23 -3.21 -10.60
N GLU A 86 23.85 -3.42 -9.45
CA GLU A 86 24.75 -4.54 -9.23
C GLU A 86 23.93 -5.77 -8.78
N ILE A 87 24.19 -6.91 -9.41
CA ILE A 87 23.57 -8.19 -9.11
C ILE A 87 24.66 -9.15 -8.66
N ILE A 88 24.46 -9.79 -7.52
CA ILE A 88 25.35 -10.80 -6.96
C ILE A 88 24.67 -12.15 -7.11
N VAL A 89 25.38 -13.09 -7.73
CA VAL A 89 25.02 -14.50 -7.79
C VAL A 89 26.00 -15.26 -6.90
N ASN A 90 25.52 -15.81 -5.79
CA ASN A 90 26.34 -16.55 -4.83
C ASN A 90 25.85 -18.00 -4.75
N LEU A 91 26.74 -18.94 -5.06
CA LEU A 91 26.45 -20.37 -5.05
C LEU A 91 27.36 -21.06 -4.04
N ALA A 92 26.75 -21.78 -3.09
CA ALA A 92 27.48 -22.47 -2.03
C ALA A 92 27.02 -23.92 -1.90
N ARG A 93 27.97 -24.84 -1.76
CA ARG A 93 27.74 -26.23 -1.36
C ARG A 93 29.03 -26.85 -0.84
N ALA A 94 29.01 -27.31 0.41
CA ALA A 94 30.17 -27.94 1.02
C ALA A 94 30.63 -29.19 0.23
N GLY A 95 31.94 -29.33 0.05
CA GLY A 95 32.58 -30.44 -0.66
C GLY A 95 32.56 -30.34 -2.18
N GLN A 96 32.06 -29.24 -2.75
CA GLN A 96 32.16 -28.93 -4.17
C GLN A 96 33.36 -28.00 -4.42
N SER A 97 33.91 -28.04 -5.64
CA SER A 97 35.14 -27.33 -5.97
C SER A 97 35.12 -26.63 -7.34
N ARG A 98 33.95 -26.62 -7.99
CA ARG A 98 33.77 -26.02 -9.30
C ARG A 98 32.35 -25.52 -9.46
N TRP A 99 32.19 -24.41 -10.16
CA TRP A 99 30.97 -23.62 -10.10
C TRP A 99 30.51 -23.24 -11.49
N GLY A 100 29.21 -23.01 -11.63
CA GLY A 100 28.64 -22.43 -12.84
C GLY A 100 27.31 -21.80 -12.55
N PHE A 101 26.95 -20.81 -13.34
CA PHE A 101 25.61 -20.23 -13.33
C PHE A 101 25.17 -19.82 -14.73
N GLU A 102 23.87 -19.63 -14.86
CA GLU A 102 23.19 -18.89 -15.93
C GLU A 102 22.04 -18.09 -15.33
N MET A 103 21.79 -16.89 -15.85
CA MET A 103 20.67 -16.05 -15.43
C MET A 103 20.04 -15.31 -16.62
N THR A 104 18.73 -15.10 -16.54
CA THR A 104 17.93 -14.26 -17.44
C THR A 104 17.04 -13.32 -16.62
N ALA A 105 16.58 -12.22 -17.23
CA ALA A 105 15.62 -11.28 -16.65
C ALA A 105 14.47 -11.09 -17.62
N LEU A 106 13.24 -11.36 -17.17
CA LEU A 106 12.04 -11.40 -18.01
C LEU A 106 10.94 -10.50 -17.46
N ASP A 107 10.12 -9.93 -18.34
CA ASP A 107 8.87 -9.26 -17.99
C ASP A 107 7.73 -10.26 -17.78
N GLY A 108 6.53 -9.76 -17.45
CA GLY A 108 5.33 -10.57 -17.23
C GLY A 108 4.86 -11.39 -18.44
N ASP A 109 5.28 -11.02 -19.66
CA ASP A 109 4.98 -11.74 -20.90
C ASP A 109 6.09 -12.75 -21.27
N GLY A 110 7.17 -12.80 -20.46
CA GLY A 110 8.32 -13.67 -20.68
C GLY A 110 9.31 -13.15 -21.71
N ALA A 111 9.24 -11.88 -22.10
CA ALA A 111 10.21 -11.24 -22.97
C ALA A 111 11.41 -10.70 -22.16
N SER A 112 12.56 -10.52 -22.82
CA SER A 112 13.78 -10.01 -22.16
C SER A 112 13.55 -8.62 -21.57
N ALA A 113 13.83 -8.44 -20.28
CA ALA A 113 13.65 -7.18 -19.56
C ALA A 113 14.99 -6.58 -19.11
N GLY A 114 15.27 -5.37 -19.60
CA GLY A 114 16.52 -4.66 -19.35
C GLY A 114 17.72 -5.25 -20.10
N SER A 115 18.93 -4.89 -19.69
CA SER A 115 20.16 -5.35 -20.33
C SER A 115 21.24 -5.69 -19.30
N PHE A 116 21.81 -6.88 -19.43
CA PHE A 116 23.00 -7.24 -18.66
C PHE A 116 24.25 -6.61 -19.24
N GLU A 117 25.18 -6.21 -18.37
CA GLU A 117 26.50 -5.72 -18.73
C GLU A 117 27.56 -6.67 -18.15
N VAL A 118 28.52 -7.07 -18.99
CA VAL A 118 29.65 -7.90 -18.61
C VAL A 118 30.73 -7.00 -17.99
N SER A 119 30.64 -6.78 -16.68
CA SER A 119 31.61 -6.01 -15.89
C SER A 119 32.92 -6.75 -15.66
N ASP A 120 32.90 -8.09 -15.64
CA ASP A 120 34.05 -8.97 -15.53
C ASP A 120 34.05 -10.01 -16.65
N ALA A 121 34.60 -9.62 -17.81
CA ALA A 121 34.66 -10.47 -18.99
C ALA A 121 35.61 -11.67 -18.86
N ALA A 122 36.46 -11.70 -17.82
CA ALA A 122 37.28 -12.88 -17.56
C ALA A 122 36.44 -14.00 -16.99
N ASN A 123 35.51 -13.70 -16.09
CA ASN A 123 34.71 -14.69 -15.37
C ASN A 123 33.26 -14.83 -15.87
N THR A 124 32.75 -13.84 -16.60
CA THR A 124 31.35 -13.81 -17.05
C THR A 124 31.25 -13.48 -18.54
N GLN A 125 30.14 -13.87 -19.15
CA GLN A 125 29.83 -13.60 -20.55
C GLN A 125 28.33 -13.49 -20.76
N LEU A 126 27.95 -12.82 -21.83
CA LEU A 126 26.57 -12.63 -22.25
C LEU A 126 26.31 -13.34 -23.58
N LYS A 127 25.20 -14.06 -23.66
CA LYS A 127 24.67 -14.70 -24.87
C LYS A 127 23.23 -14.26 -25.12
N VAL A 128 22.80 -14.40 -26.37
CA VAL A 128 21.41 -14.12 -26.76
C VAL A 128 20.88 -15.31 -27.54
N ALA A 129 19.76 -15.86 -27.08
CA ALA A 129 19.02 -16.93 -27.73
C ALA A 129 17.52 -16.65 -27.63
N ASN A 130 16.75 -16.96 -28.68
CA ASN A 130 15.30 -16.76 -28.73
C ASN A 130 14.83 -15.36 -28.26
N SER A 131 15.61 -14.32 -28.62
CA SER A 131 15.37 -12.92 -28.24
C SER A 131 15.47 -12.61 -26.73
N LYS A 132 16.07 -13.51 -25.94
CA LYS A 132 16.38 -13.32 -24.52
C LYS A 132 17.88 -13.23 -24.28
N GLN A 133 18.26 -12.52 -23.23
CA GLN A 133 19.64 -12.40 -22.77
C GLN A 133 19.95 -13.42 -21.68
N TYR A 134 21.10 -14.07 -21.79
CA TYR A 134 21.61 -15.02 -20.80
C TYR A 134 23.01 -14.62 -20.36
N ILE A 135 23.16 -14.20 -19.11
CA ILE A 135 24.47 -13.94 -18.51
C ILE A 135 24.91 -15.17 -17.72
N MET A 136 26.16 -15.57 -17.92
CA MET A 136 26.67 -16.86 -17.45
C MET A 136 28.16 -16.81 -17.17
N HIS A 137 28.67 -17.84 -16.51
CA HIS A 137 30.10 -18.01 -16.28
C HIS A 137 30.89 -18.31 -17.56
N THR A 138 32.18 -17.98 -17.57
CA THR A 138 33.18 -18.48 -18.54
C THR A 138 33.94 -19.68 -17.97
N ALA A 139 34.92 -20.22 -18.70
CA ALA A 139 35.81 -21.24 -18.16
C ALA A 139 36.62 -20.81 -16.94
N ALA A 140 37.18 -19.60 -16.95
CA ALA A 140 37.84 -19.05 -15.76
C ALA A 140 36.82 -18.80 -14.64
N GLY A 141 35.64 -18.30 -15.01
CA GLY A 141 34.52 -18.09 -14.08
C GLY A 141 33.95 -19.36 -13.46
N SER A 142 34.33 -20.55 -13.94
CA SER A 142 33.98 -21.80 -13.25
C SER A 142 34.75 -22.00 -11.93
N ALA A 143 35.75 -21.15 -11.67
CA ALA A 143 36.50 -21.08 -10.43
C ALA A 143 36.95 -22.46 -9.92
N GLN A 144 37.51 -23.27 -10.83
CA GLN A 144 37.94 -24.63 -10.51
C GLN A 144 39.01 -24.62 -9.41
N GLY A 145 38.78 -25.44 -8.39
CA GLY A 145 39.64 -25.55 -7.20
C GLY A 145 39.27 -24.60 -6.07
N THR A 146 38.30 -23.70 -6.28
CA THR A 146 37.71 -22.91 -5.19
C THR A 146 36.71 -23.78 -4.44
N ASN A 147 36.94 -24.00 -3.15
CA ASN A 147 36.12 -24.92 -2.35
C ASN A 147 34.89 -24.23 -1.76
N ASP A 148 33.83 -25.02 -1.62
CA ASP A 148 32.60 -24.77 -0.85
C ASP A 148 31.70 -23.62 -1.32
N GLU A 149 32.21 -22.57 -1.95
CA GLU A 149 31.40 -21.49 -2.55
C GLU A 149 32.10 -20.72 -3.67
N ASN A 150 31.30 -20.04 -4.51
CA ASN A 150 31.79 -19.03 -5.45
C ASN A 150 30.73 -17.95 -5.70
N GLN A 151 31.20 -16.77 -6.10
CA GLN A 151 30.38 -15.60 -6.34
C GLN A 151 30.72 -14.95 -7.68
N TRP A 152 29.70 -14.43 -8.36
CA TRP A 152 29.84 -13.55 -9.51
C TRP A 152 29.09 -12.24 -9.26
N THR A 153 29.72 -11.14 -9.66
CA THR A 153 29.14 -9.79 -9.59
C THR A 153 28.89 -9.29 -11.00
N LEU A 154 27.66 -8.90 -11.27
CA LEU A 154 27.13 -8.55 -12.58
C LEU A 154 26.52 -7.17 -12.51
N LYS A 155 26.35 -6.54 -13.68
CA LYS A 155 25.55 -5.32 -13.78
C LYS A 155 24.33 -5.56 -14.65
N TRP A 156 23.22 -4.94 -14.27
CA TRP A 156 21.97 -4.95 -15.04
C TRP A 156 21.41 -3.54 -15.10
N THR A 157 21.07 -3.11 -16.32
CA THR A 157 20.40 -1.84 -16.56
C THR A 157 18.92 -2.12 -16.76
N ALA A 158 18.07 -1.47 -15.98
CA ALA A 158 16.62 -1.56 -16.10
C ALA A 158 16.14 -0.99 -17.45
N PRO A 159 14.97 -1.42 -17.95
CA PRO A 159 14.35 -0.82 -19.15
C PRO A 159 14.19 0.70 -19.03
N ASP A 160 14.17 1.42 -20.16
CA ASP A 160 13.99 2.88 -20.18
C ASP A 160 12.58 3.36 -19.80
N ALA A 161 11.65 2.43 -19.55
CA ALA A 161 10.28 2.71 -19.13
C ALA A 161 9.82 1.73 -18.04
N ASP A 162 8.76 2.10 -17.34
CA ASP A 162 7.98 1.16 -16.53
C ASP A 162 7.30 0.15 -17.46
N ILE A 163 7.72 -1.11 -17.36
CA ILE A 163 7.14 -2.24 -18.11
C ILE A 163 6.46 -3.25 -17.17
N GLY A 164 6.16 -2.83 -15.93
CA GLY A 164 5.66 -3.71 -14.88
C GLY A 164 6.76 -4.52 -14.20
N PRO A 165 6.39 -5.54 -13.40
CA PRO A 165 7.33 -6.39 -12.69
C PRO A 165 8.30 -7.14 -13.61
N ILE A 166 9.54 -7.28 -13.16
CA ILE A 166 10.62 -7.99 -13.83
C ILE A 166 11.09 -9.12 -12.92
N THR A 167 11.08 -10.35 -13.44
CA THR A 167 11.58 -11.52 -12.70
C THR A 167 12.94 -11.95 -13.24
N PHE A 168 13.91 -12.03 -12.34
CA PHE A 168 15.22 -12.62 -12.59
C PHE A 168 15.16 -14.11 -12.26
N TYR A 169 15.57 -14.95 -13.20
CA TYR A 169 15.67 -16.40 -13.00
C TYR A 169 17.13 -16.80 -13.13
N ALA A 170 17.64 -17.55 -12.15
CA ALA A 170 19.00 -18.04 -12.16
C ALA A 170 19.06 -19.52 -11.82
N ALA A 171 19.94 -20.24 -12.51
CA ALA A 171 20.33 -21.59 -12.17
C ALA A 171 21.84 -21.67 -11.93
N GLY A 172 22.25 -22.55 -11.02
CA GLY A 172 23.64 -22.74 -10.62
C GLY A 172 24.01 -24.22 -10.53
N ASN A 173 25.22 -24.57 -10.98
CA ASN A 173 25.81 -25.89 -10.82
C ASN A 173 26.96 -25.84 -9.81
N ALA A 174 26.81 -26.54 -8.69
CA ALA A 174 27.88 -26.79 -7.73
C ALA A 174 28.44 -28.19 -8.01
N ALA A 175 29.61 -28.22 -8.65
CA ALA A 175 30.25 -29.41 -9.18
C ALA A 175 31.48 -29.83 -8.37
N ASP A 176 31.76 -31.14 -8.33
CA ASP A 176 32.81 -31.68 -7.48
C ASP A 176 34.20 -31.59 -8.15
N GLY A 177 34.22 -31.22 -9.44
CA GLY A 177 35.43 -31.01 -10.23
C GLY A 177 36.03 -32.28 -10.84
N ASN A 178 35.36 -33.43 -10.75
CA ASN A 178 35.84 -34.72 -11.28
C ASN A 178 35.68 -34.88 -12.81
N PHE A 179 35.07 -33.89 -13.48
CA PHE A 179 34.79 -33.83 -14.93
C PHE A 179 33.78 -34.86 -15.46
N ILE A 180 32.99 -35.47 -14.58
CA ILE A 180 31.80 -36.24 -14.94
C ILE A 180 30.55 -35.55 -14.37
N PHE A 181 29.38 -35.89 -14.89
CA PHE A 181 28.14 -35.19 -14.56
C PHE A 181 27.47 -35.64 -13.25
N THR A 182 27.96 -36.73 -12.65
CA THR A 182 27.45 -37.27 -11.39
C THR A 182 28.24 -36.70 -10.21
N GLY A 183 27.57 -36.42 -9.09
CA GLY A 183 28.19 -35.78 -7.93
C GLY A 183 27.97 -34.27 -7.90
N ASP A 184 27.43 -33.72 -8.99
CA ASP A 184 27.10 -32.30 -9.16
C ASP A 184 25.67 -32.00 -8.67
N TYR A 185 25.44 -30.74 -8.26
CA TYR A 185 24.19 -30.30 -7.67
C TYR A 185 23.68 -29.02 -8.33
N ILE A 186 22.44 -29.09 -8.82
CA ILE A 186 21.79 -27.98 -9.50
C ILE A 186 20.85 -27.25 -8.53
N TYR A 187 20.93 -25.93 -8.55
CA TYR A 187 20.07 -25.05 -7.80
C TYR A 187 19.42 -24.04 -8.73
N THR A 188 18.21 -23.61 -8.39
CA THR A 188 17.49 -22.53 -9.06
C THR A 188 17.00 -21.54 -8.02
N THR A 189 16.98 -20.27 -8.38
CA THR A 189 16.37 -19.22 -7.59
C THR A 189 15.76 -18.17 -8.50
N GLN A 190 14.88 -17.35 -7.94
CA GLN A 190 14.34 -16.19 -8.63
C GLN A 190 14.23 -15.00 -7.68
N ALA A 191 14.28 -13.81 -8.26
CA ALA A 191 14.02 -12.55 -7.56
C ALA A 191 13.15 -11.66 -8.44
N GLU A 192 12.32 -10.81 -7.83
CA GLU A 192 11.46 -9.88 -8.54
C GLU A 192 11.88 -8.44 -8.27
N SER A 193 11.80 -7.60 -9.30
CA SER A 193 11.95 -6.16 -9.21
C SER A 193 10.69 -5.49 -9.76
N THR A 194 10.11 -4.58 -8.99
CA THR A 194 8.88 -3.88 -9.36
C THR A 194 9.18 -2.44 -9.79
N PRO A 195 8.35 -1.81 -10.65
CA PRO A 195 8.49 -0.39 -10.95
C PRO A 195 8.20 0.47 -9.72
N PRO A 196 8.59 1.76 -9.71
CA PRO A 196 8.24 2.65 -8.61
C PRO A 196 6.73 2.90 -8.62
N VAL A 197 6.08 2.76 -7.47
CA VAL A 197 4.68 3.17 -7.33
C VAL A 197 4.62 4.70 -7.51
N PRO A 198 3.85 5.24 -8.46
CA PRO A 198 3.71 6.68 -8.62
C PRO A 198 3.19 7.30 -7.33
N VAL A 199 3.83 8.36 -6.84
CA VAL A 199 3.33 9.09 -5.67
C VAL A 199 2.02 9.77 -6.02
N VAL A 200 0.97 9.44 -5.27
CA VAL A 200 -0.33 10.10 -5.33
C VAL A 200 -0.51 10.85 -4.03
N VAL A 201 -0.77 12.15 -4.15
CA VAL A 201 -1.09 13.04 -3.03
C VAL A 201 -2.54 13.46 -3.17
N GLY A 202 -3.30 13.39 -2.09
CA GLY A 202 -4.71 13.75 -2.12
C GLY A 202 -5.25 13.96 -0.73
N VAL A 203 -6.21 14.86 -0.61
CA VAL A 203 -6.84 15.21 0.65
C VAL A 203 -8.31 15.48 0.41
N ASN A 204 -9.15 15.07 1.36
CA ASN A 204 -10.59 15.31 1.29
C ASN A 204 -11.16 15.66 2.65
N PHE A 205 -12.09 16.62 2.66
CA PHE A 205 -12.87 17.00 3.83
C PHE A 205 -14.34 16.66 3.64
N ILE A 206 -14.95 16.09 4.68
CA ILE A 206 -16.40 15.88 4.74
C ILE A 206 -16.87 16.25 6.14
N GLY A 207 -17.92 17.07 6.26
CA GLY A 207 -18.46 17.42 7.57
C GLY A 207 -19.72 18.26 7.45
N ASN A 208 -20.33 18.55 8.59
CA ASN A 208 -21.43 19.50 8.66
C ASN A 208 -20.92 20.90 8.36
N VAL A 209 -21.70 21.66 7.58
CA VAL A 209 -21.30 22.99 7.10
C VAL A 209 -22.19 24.11 7.60
N GLU A 210 -23.26 23.82 8.33
CA GLU A 210 -24.17 24.83 8.86
C GLU A 210 -24.45 24.57 10.33
N GLN A 211 -24.40 25.64 11.15
CA GLN A 211 -24.78 25.63 12.56
C GLN A 211 -25.46 26.94 12.94
N THR A 212 -26.29 26.91 14.00
CA THR A 212 -26.96 28.10 14.54
C THR A 212 -26.68 28.25 16.04
N THR A 213 -26.63 29.48 16.53
CA THR A 213 -26.58 29.77 17.97
C THR A 213 -27.19 31.14 18.27
N MET A 214 -27.75 31.30 19.46
CA MET A 214 -28.17 32.60 19.99
C MET A 214 -27.12 33.19 20.94
N ASP A 215 -26.12 32.39 21.33
CA ASP A 215 -25.02 32.79 22.19
C ASP A 215 -23.72 32.72 21.41
N ALA A 216 -23.36 33.84 20.79
CA ALA A 216 -22.11 33.96 20.05
C ALA A 216 -20.87 33.78 20.94
N VAL A 217 -20.96 33.99 22.26
CA VAL A 217 -19.80 33.86 23.16
C VAL A 217 -19.48 32.38 23.39
N THR A 218 -20.51 31.55 23.60
CA THR A 218 -20.33 30.09 23.66
C THR A 218 -20.00 29.52 22.28
N GLY A 219 -20.61 30.08 21.22
CA GLY A 219 -20.32 29.69 19.85
C GLY A 219 -20.96 28.37 19.44
N VAL A 220 -20.35 27.73 18.44
CA VAL A 220 -20.78 26.43 17.89
C VAL A 220 -19.57 25.57 17.55
N ASP A 221 -19.73 24.25 17.68
CA ASP A 221 -18.74 23.28 17.24
C ASP A 221 -19.15 22.65 15.90
N TYR A 222 -18.17 22.54 15.02
CA TYR A 222 -18.22 21.74 13.81
C TYR A 222 -17.32 20.53 13.97
N THR A 223 -17.76 19.44 13.38
CA THR A 223 -17.00 18.20 13.29
C THR A 223 -16.88 17.84 11.82
N PHE A 224 -15.65 17.61 11.36
CA PHE A 224 -15.37 17.15 10.01
C PHE A 224 -14.33 16.02 10.01
N GLU A 225 -14.46 15.14 9.03
CA GLU A 225 -13.54 14.07 8.73
C GLU A 225 -12.55 14.54 7.66
N LEU A 226 -11.26 14.42 7.97
CA LEU A 226 -10.16 14.61 7.05
C LEU A 226 -9.62 13.24 6.62
N THR A 227 -9.55 12.99 5.32
CA THR A 227 -9.02 11.74 4.77
C THR A 227 -7.79 12.01 3.90
N ASN A 228 -6.72 11.24 4.12
CA ASN A 228 -5.60 11.16 3.18
C ASN A 228 -6.01 10.28 1.99
N MET A 229 -6.14 10.86 0.80
CA MET A 229 -6.46 10.12 -0.43
C MET A 229 -5.21 9.72 -1.22
N GLY A 230 -4.03 10.00 -0.67
CA GLY A 230 -2.75 9.63 -1.24
C GLY A 230 -2.33 8.20 -0.90
N ASN A 231 -1.30 7.71 -1.58
CA ASN A 231 -0.75 6.37 -1.38
C ASN A 231 0.47 6.33 -0.44
N MET A 232 0.75 7.43 0.25
CA MET A 232 1.81 7.54 1.24
C MET A 232 1.35 8.39 2.43
N SER A 233 2.01 8.19 3.58
CA SER A 233 1.79 9.00 4.78
C SER A 233 2.07 10.47 4.48
N ASP A 234 1.15 11.36 4.85
CA ASP A 234 1.23 12.79 4.59
C ASP A 234 0.84 13.58 5.84
N THR A 235 1.43 14.76 5.99
CA THR A 235 1.11 15.70 7.08
C THR A 235 0.36 16.88 6.51
N PHE A 236 -0.90 17.04 6.91
CA PHE A 236 -1.76 18.13 6.48
C PHE A 236 -1.65 19.30 7.46
N THR A 237 -1.40 20.49 6.93
CA THR A 237 -1.55 21.75 7.68
C THR A 237 -2.98 22.23 7.54
N LEU A 238 -3.60 22.56 8.67
CA LEU A 238 -4.95 23.08 8.72
C LEU A 238 -4.92 24.60 8.90
N GLU A 239 -5.69 25.31 8.08
CA GLU A 239 -5.77 26.77 8.11
C GLU A 239 -7.23 27.21 8.19
N VAL A 240 -7.48 28.29 8.94
CA VAL A 240 -8.80 28.93 9.05
C VAL A 240 -8.75 30.29 8.36
N SER A 241 -9.68 30.53 7.45
CA SER A 241 -9.89 31.80 6.78
C SER A 241 -11.28 32.33 7.10
N VAL A 242 -11.33 33.39 7.89
CA VAL A 242 -12.57 34.06 8.29
C VAL A 242 -12.97 35.07 7.21
N SER A 243 -14.24 35.05 6.76
CA SER A 243 -14.74 36.02 5.78
C SER A 243 -14.72 37.45 6.33
N THR A 244 -14.70 38.46 5.46
CA THR A 244 -14.71 39.86 5.92
C THR A 244 -15.92 40.21 6.79
N PRO A 245 -17.17 39.77 6.49
CA PRO A 245 -18.30 40.05 7.37
C PRO A 245 -18.17 39.37 8.73
N ALA A 246 -17.67 38.12 8.75
CA ALA A 246 -17.45 37.37 9.99
C ALA A 246 -16.38 38.04 10.87
N ALA A 247 -15.27 38.50 10.27
CA ALA A 247 -14.22 39.22 10.97
C ALA A 247 -14.70 40.58 11.51
N GLU A 248 -15.49 41.33 10.74
CA GLU A 248 -16.10 42.60 11.17
C GLU A 248 -17.10 42.41 12.31
N ALA A 249 -17.85 41.29 12.31
CA ALA A 249 -18.71 40.89 13.41
C ALA A 249 -17.94 40.34 14.63
N GLY A 250 -16.62 40.16 14.51
CA GLY A 250 -15.73 39.70 15.57
C GLY A 250 -15.77 38.20 15.83
N LEU A 251 -16.16 37.39 14.83
CA LEU A 251 -16.05 35.94 14.87
C LEU A 251 -14.60 35.49 14.68
N VAL A 252 -14.24 34.41 15.36
CA VAL A 252 -12.98 33.69 15.24
C VAL A 252 -13.26 32.20 15.14
N GLY A 253 -12.41 31.49 14.41
CA GLY A 253 -12.45 30.04 14.31
C GLY A 253 -11.20 29.43 14.94
N ALA A 254 -11.38 28.40 15.76
CA ALA A 254 -10.30 27.68 16.44
C ALA A 254 -10.37 26.19 16.11
N LEU A 255 -9.26 25.64 15.61
CA LEU A 255 -9.14 24.22 15.32
C LEU A 255 -8.67 23.45 16.56
N SER A 256 -9.08 22.19 16.69
CA SER A 256 -8.56 21.30 17.72
C SER A 256 -7.08 20.94 17.52
N VAL A 257 -6.60 21.03 16.27
CA VAL A 257 -5.20 20.80 15.86
C VAL A 257 -4.85 21.66 14.65
N ASP A 258 -3.58 22.08 14.54
CA ASP A 258 -3.09 22.87 13.40
C ASP A 258 -2.44 21.99 12.31
N THR A 259 -1.99 20.79 12.68
CA THR A 259 -1.36 19.83 11.77
C THR A 259 -1.74 18.41 12.14
N ILE A 260 -1.87 17.55 11.15
CA ILE A 260 -2.15 16.12 11.36
C ILE A 260 -1.45 15.24 10.33
N THR A 261 -0.81 14.17 10.80
CA THR A 261 -0.21 13.15 9.93
C THR A 261 -1.15 11.96 9.81
N LEU A 262 -1.44 11.54 8.58
CA LEU A 262 -2.32 10.41 8.28
C LEU A 262 -1.62 9.43 7.34
N GLU A 263 -1.72 8.15 7.65
CA GLU A 263 -1.35 7.06 6.75
C GLU A 263 -2.26 7.04 5.50
N PRO A 264 -1.87 6.32 4.42
CA PRO A 264 -2.70 6.19 3.22
C PRO A 264 -4.13 5.73 3.55
N ASP A 265 -5.12 6.36 2.92
CA ASP A 265 -6.56 6.08 3.09
C ASP A 265 -7.09 6.26 4.53
N ALA A 266 -6.28 6.75 5.47
CA ALA A 266 -6.70 6.97 6.84
C ALA A 266 -7.56 8.24 6.95
N THR A 267 -8.57 8.16 7.82
CA THR A 267 -9.49 9.26 8.15
C THR A 267 -9.37 9.62 9.62
N GLN A 268 -9.38 10.91 9.93
CA GLN A 268 -9.45 11.40 11.30
C GLN A 268 -10.52 12.50 11.43
N GLU A 269 -11.27 12.42 12.53
CA GLU A 269 -12.20 13.45 12.95
C GLU A 269 -11.44 14.64 13.57
N ILE A 270 -11.80 15.85 13.15
CA ILE A 270 -11.28 17.13 13.62
C ILE A 270 -12.45 17.97 14.10
N THR A 271 -12.23 18.74 15.18
CA THR A 271 -13.22 19.68 15.72
C THR A 271 -12.78 21.10 15.42
N PHE A 272 -13.75 21.93 15.07
CA PHE A 272 -13.57 23.34 14.75
C PHE A 272 -14.63 24.15 15.50
N ASN A 273 -14.18 25.00 16.41
CA ASN A 273 -15.05 25.84 17.21
C ASN A 273 -15.11 27.26 16.63
N VAL A 274 -16.32 27.77 16.41
CA VAL A 274 -16.56 29.14 15.99
C VAL A 274 -17.17 29.93 17.13
N THR A 275 -16.48 30.98 17.56
CA THR A 275 -16.94 31.88 18.63
C THR A 275 -16.92 33.32 18.16
N GLY A 276 -17.76 34.14 18.76
CA GLY A 276 -17.76 35.59 18.65
C GLY A 276 -17.63 36.23 20.03
N ASN A 277 -18.17 37.43 20.16
CA ASN A 277 -18.23 38.18 21.41
C ASN A 277 -19.65 38.74 21.67
N ALA A 278 -19.86 39.40 22.80
CA ALA A 278 -21.16 39.95 23.20
C ALA A 278 -21.72 41.04 22.25
N ALA A 279 -20.90 41.61 21.37
CA ALA A 279 -21.31 42.60 20.37
C ALA A 279 -21.49 42.00 18.97
N THR A 280 -21.33 40.67 18.81
CA THR A 280 -21.56 39.99 17.53
C THR A 280 -23.01 40.20 17.12
N SER A 281 -23.21 40.79 15.95
CA SER A 281 -24.56 41.06 15.45
C SER A 281 -25.21 39.77 14.92
N PRO A 282 -26.55 39.62 15.01
CA PRO A 282 -27.25 38.54 14.33
C PRO A 282 -26.97 38.53 12.82
N GLY A 283 -26.83 37.34 12.24
CA GLY A 283 -26.47 37.16 10.84
C GLY A 283 -25.86 35.80 10.54
N ALA A 284 -25.78 35.45 9.26
CA ALA A 284 -25.07 34.26 8.78
C ALA A 284 -23.64 34.65 8.36
N TYR A 285 -22.65 33.91 8.86
CA TYR A 285 -21.25 34.22 8.71
C TYR A 285 -20.47 33.01 8.20
N ASP A 286 -19.79 33.21 7.07
CA ASP A 286 -18.99 32.16 6.46
C ASP A 286 -17.57 32.13 7.02
N ILE A 287 -17.08 30.93 7.33
CA ILE A 287 -15.69 30.66 7.70
C ILE A 287 -15.20 29.44 6.93
N GLU A 288 -14.06 29.58 6.26
CA GLU A 288 -13.44 28.51 5.50
C GLU A 288 -12.37 27.81 6.32
N VAL A 289 -12.37 26.47 6.27
CA VAL A 289 -11.28 25.63 6.79
C VAL A 289 -10.60 24.94 5.61
N SER A 290 -9.28 25.03 5.55
CA SER A 290 -8.45 24.42 4.51
C SER A 290 -7.53 23.36 5.11
N ALA A 291 -7.34 22.25 4.41
CA ALA A 291 -6.29 21.27 4.65
C ALA A 291 -5.34 21.29 3.46
N ILE A 292 -4.06 21.49 3.73
CA ILE A 292 -3.01 21.62 2.72
C ILE A 292 -2.03 20.48 2.93
N SER A 293 -1.76 19.71 1.87
CA SER A 293 -0.77 18.65 1.91
C SER A 293 0.64 19.18 2.18
N GLY A 294 1.38 18.48 3.04
CA GLY A 294 2.80 18.74 3.30
C GLY A 294 3.71 18.22 2.20
N ALA A 295 3.26 17.21 1.44
CA ALA A 295 3.95 16.68 0.27
C ALA A 295 3.81 17.59 -0.97
N ASP A 296 2.66 18.24 -1.15
CA ASP A 296 2.44 19.24 -2.21
C ASP A 296 1.46 20.34 -1.78
N SER A 297 1.97 21.57 -1.62
CA SER A 297 1.17 22.72 -1.15
C SER A 297 0.11 23.22 -2.14
N LEU A 298 0.13 22.74 -3.39
CA LEU A 298 -0.93 22.97 -4.36
C LEU A 298 -2.14 22.04 -4.14
N ILE A 299 -1.93 20.90 -3.49
CA ILE A 299 -2.99 19.96 -3.14
C ILE A 299 -3.62 20.40 -1.83
N ARG A 300 -4.90 20.81 -1.92
CA ARG A 300 -5.69 21.23 -0.78
C ARG A 300 -7.15 20.84 -0.93
N SER A 301 -7.82 20.72 0.21
CA SER A 301 -9.27 20.60 0.32
C SER A 301 -9.79 21.70 1.22
N THR A 302 -10.91 22.30 0.84
CA THR A 302 -11.50 23.43 1.55
C THR A 302 -12.95 23.10 1.92
N LEU A 303 -13.35 23.46 3.12
CA LEU A 303 -14.72 23.35 3.61
C LEU A 303 -15.22 24.73 4.02
N LEU A 304 -16.27 25.22 3.35
CA LEU A 304 -16.94 26.46 3.72
C LEU A 304 -18.02 26.14 4.75
N THR A 305 -17.92 26.74 5.93
CA THR A 305 -18.91 26.62 7.01
C THR A 305 -19.68 27.92 7.18
N THR A 306 -20.95 27.86 7.56
CA THR A 306 -21.83 29.00 7.79
C THR A 306 -22.41 28.93 9.20
N THR A 307 -21.97 29.84 10.06
CA THR A 307 -22.51 30.01 11.42
C THR A 307 -23.56 31.11 11.43
N THR A 308 -24.79 30.77 11.82
CA THR A 308 -25.88 31.74 11.95
C THR A 308 -26.05 32.15 13.41
N ILE A 309 -25.83 33.43 13.70
CA ILE A 309 -26.16 34.05 14.98
C ILE A 309 -27.61 34.52 14.93
N GLU A 310 -28.45 33.90 15.73
CA GLU A 310 -29.87 34.24 15.84
C GLU A 310 -30.09 35.34 16.89
N MET A 311 -31.16 36.10 16.69
CA MET A 311 -31.61 37.07 17.69
C MET A 311 -32.21 36.31 18.88
N PRO A 312 -31.98 36.75 20.13
CA PRO A 312 -32.74 36.22 21.26
C PRO A 312 -34.24 36.37 21.00
N PRO A 313 -35.07 35.36 21.33
CA PRO A 313 -36.50 35.51 21.22
C PRO A 313 -36.92 36.69 22.09
N PRO A 314 -37.94 37.44 21.65
CA PRO A 314 -38.47 38.52 22.46
C PRO A 314 -38.91 37.98 23.83
N PRO A 315 -38.79 38.78 24.90
CA PRO A 315 -39.30 38.39 26.21
C PRO A 315 -40.78 37.98 26.11
N PRO A 316 -41.23 36.94 26.84
CA PRO A 316 -42.63 36.57 26.85
C PRO A 316 -43.44 37.75 27.40
N THR A 317 -44.57 38.04 26.76
CA THR A 317 -45.51 39.09 27.16
C THR A 317 -46.85 38.44 27.50
N PRO A 318 -46.93 37.69 28.64
CA PRO A 318 -48.11 36.89 28.97
C PRO A 318 -49.39 37.73 29.12
N TRP A 319 -49.25 39.05 29.31
CA TRP A 319 -50.35 39.99 29.40
C TRP A 319 -50.95 40.45 28.05
N ASP A 320 -50.32 40.13 26.91
CA ASP A 320 -50.89 40.23 25.56
C ASP A 320 -51.41 38.85 25.15
N VAL A 321 -52.59 38.51 25.65
CA VAL A 321 -53.12 37.14 25.69
C VAL A 321 -53.45 36.64 24.29
N ASN A 322 -53.81 37.54 23.36
CA ASN A 322 -54.08 37.20 21.97
C ASN A 322 -52.89 37.38 21.01
N ASP A 323 -51.73 37.81 21.51
CA ASP A 323 -50.52 38.13 20.74
C ASP A 323 -50.81 39.08 19.55
N ASP A 324 -51.73 40.04 19.72
CA ASP A 324 -52.04 41.03 18.69
C ASP A 324 -51.06 42.20 18.67
N GLY A 325 -50.18 42.29 19.69
CA GLY A 325 -49.15 43.30 19.83
C GLY A 325 -49.57 44.48 20.70
N ILE A 326 -50.80 44.54 21.20
CA ILE A 326 -51.32 45.65 22.01
C ILE A 326 -52.16 45.15 23.17
N VAL A 327 -51.71 45.41 24.39
CA VAL A 327 -52.47 45.08 25.60
C VAL A 327 -53.70 45.97 25.71
N ASN A 328 -54.89 45.41 25.53
CA ASN A 328 -56.14 46.14 25.53
C ASN A 328 -57.29 45.35 26.19
N VAL A 329 -58.53 45.82 25.97
CA VAL A 329 -59.71 45.20 26.59
C VAL A 329 -59.95 43.78 26.07
N GLN A 330 -59.45 43.44 24.89
CA GLN A 330 -59.55 42.09 24.33
C GLN A 330 -58.78 41.08 25.17
N ASP A 331 -57.58 41.44 25.66
CA ASP A 331 -56.78 40.60 26.56
C ASP A 331 -57.49 40.38 27.90
N LEU A 332 -58.05 41.44 28.49
CA LEU A 332 -58.84 41.34 29.71
C LEU A 332 -60.07 40.44 29.55
N VAL A 333 -60.70 40.49 28.37
CA VAL A 333 -61.86 39.63 28.06
C VAL A 333 -61.45 38.16 27.96
N LEU A 334 -60.26 37.86 27.42
CA LEU A 334 -59.74 36.50 27.35
C LEU A 334 -59.46 35.94 28.74
N VAL A 335 -58.77 36.69 29.60
CA VAL A 335 -58.57 36.30 31.02
C VAL A 335 -59.91 36.13 31.74
N ALA A 336 -60.85 37.06 31.56
CA ALA A 336 -62.16 36.98 32.20
C ALA A 336 -63.01 35.80 31.71
N SER A 337 -62.77 35.29 30.49
CA SER A 337 -63.46 34.11 29.95
C SER A 337 -63.11 32.83 30.70
N GLU A 338 -61.94 32.80 31.34
CA GLU A 338 -61.44 31.68 32.14
C GLU A 338 -61.55 31.91 33.65
N PHE A 339 -62.17 33.01 34.09
CA PHE A 339 -62.20 33.39 35.50
C PHE A 339 -62.79 32.31 36.41
N GLY A 340 -62.03 31.92 37.44
CA GLY A 340 -62.39 30.88 38.40
C GLY A 340 -62.07 29.45 37.93
N GLN A 341 -61.47 29.27 36.75
CA GLN A 341 -60.93 27.99 36.31
C GLN A 341 -59.58 27.71 37.00
N SER A 342 -59.30 26.43 37.23
CA SER A 342 -58.03 25.94 37.77
C SER A 342 -57.57 24.73 36.96
N GLY A 343 -56.27 24.62 36.72
CA GLY A 343 -55.69 23.58 35.88
C GLY A 343 -54.36 24.00 35.27
N GLU A 344 -53.82 23.14 34.41
CA GLU A 344 -52.60 23.41 33.65
C GLU A 344 -52.95 24.09 32.32
N ALA A 345 -52.05 24.96 31.82
CA ALA A 345 -52.16 25.60 30.50
C ALA A 345 -53.43 26.42 30.26
N LEU A 346 -53.91 27.14 31.29
CA LEU A 346 -54.94 28.16 31.14
C LEU A 346 -54.32 29.43 30.54
N GLU A 347 -54.86 29.92 29.42
CA GLU A 347 -54.36 31.14 28.76
C GLU A 347 -54.59 32.39 29.64
N GLY A 348 -55.61 32.34 30.51
CA GLY A 348 -55.91 33.37 31.49
C GLY A 348 -55.07 33.32 32.77
N ASP A 349 -54.22 32.31 32.97
CA ASP A 349 -53.36 32.19 34.16
C ASP A 349 -52.02 32.90 33.89
N ILE A 350 -52.03 34.22 34.07
CA ILE A 350 -50.97 35.14 33.67
C ILE A 350 -49.78 35.04 34.62
N ASN A 351 -50.01 34.71 35.89
CA ASN A 351 -48.96 34.55 36.90
C ASN A 351 -48.45 33.10 37.03
N GLY A 352 -49.12 32.12 36.41
CA GLY A 352 -48.76 30.71 36.42
C GLY A 352 -48.99 30.02 37.76
N ASP A 353 -49.94 30.49 38.58
CA ASP A 353 -50.25 29.92 39.90
C ASP A 353 -51.25 28.75 39.84
N GLY A 354 -51.74 28.42 38.64
CA GLY A 354 -52.66 27.33 38.36
C GLY A 354 -54.14 27.69 38.55
N THR A 355 -54.48 28.97 38.82
CA THR A 355 -55.87 29.42 38.96
C THR A 355 -56.09 30.83 38.42
N VAL A 356 -56.97 30.95 37.41
CA VAL A 356 -57.36 32.26 36.86
C VAL A 356 -58.24 33.03 37.84
N ASN A 357 -57.71 34.11 38.39
CA ASN A 357 -58.38 34.92 39.38
C ASN A 357 -58.15 36.42 39.18
N VAL A 358 -58.47 37.23 40.20
CA VAL A 358 -58.35 38.69 40.10
C VAL A 358 -56.90 39.16 39.95
N LEU A 359 -55.93 38.35 40.41
CA LEU A 359 -54.51 38.67 40.28
C LEU A 359 -54.07 38.65 38.81
N ASP A 360 -54.60 37.75 37.99
CA ASP A 360 -54.32 37.69 36.54
C ASP A 360 -54.90 38.90 35.80
N LEU A 361 -56.15 39.26 36.11
CA LEU A 361 -56.78 40.46 35.56
C LEU A 361 -56.01 41.73 35.95
N VAL A 362 -55.50 41.79 37.18
CA VAL A 362 -54.68 42.91 37.67
C VAL A 362 -53.34 42.98 36.94
N LEU A 363 -52.73 41.83 36.62
CA LEU A 363 -51.49 41.78 35.84
C LEU A 363 -51.71 42.33 34.43
N VAL A 364 -52.71 41.84 33.68
CA VAL A 364 -53.04 42.41 32.36
C VAL A 364 -53.36 43.90 32.46
N SER A 365 -54.13 44.31 33.47
CA SER A 365 -54.48 45.72 33.67
C SER A 365 -53.27 46.61 33.97
N SER A 366 -52.23 46.09 34.65
CA SER A 366 -51.02 46.84 34.94
C SER A 366 -50.17 47.15 33.71
N HIS A 367 -50.37 46.40 32.62
CA HIS A 367 -49.72 46.56 31.32
C HIS A 367 -50.66 47.17 30.26
N PHE A 368 -51.83 47.68 30.66
CA PHE A 368 -52.85 48.15 29.71
C PHE A 368 -52.36 49.32 28.84
N GLY A 369 -52.49 49.17 27.52
CA GLY A 369 -52.04 50.13 26.52
C GLY A 369 -50.58 49.96 26.08
N GLU A 370 -49.85 48.96 26.61
CA GLU A 370 -48.51 48.63 26.14
C GLU A 370 -48.54 48.06 24.72
N ASN A 371 -47.51 48.41 23.93
CA ASN A 371 -47.24 47.79 22.64
C ASN A 371 -46.11 46.77 22.82
N THR A 372 -46.45 45.49 22.79
CA THR A 372 -45.56 44.34 23.06
C THR A 372 -44.65 44.01 21.87
N LYS A 373 -44.87 44.65 20.71
CA LYS A 373 -44.08 44.50 19.47
C LYS A 373 -43.23 45.73 19.12
N ALA A 374 -43.27 46.82 19.89
CA ALA A 374 -42.59 48.08 19.57
C ALA A 374 -41.06 48.08 19.72
N GLY A 375 -40.45 46.94 20.02
CA GLY A 375 -38.99 46.78 20.16
C GLY A 375 -38.46 45.43 19.67
N GLN A 376 -39.23 44.71 18.85
CA GLN A 376 -38.80 43.47 18.17
C GLN A 376 -38.24 43.76 16.78
#